data_AF-A0A2G5EZ70-F1
#
_entry.id   AF-A0A2G5EZ70-F1
#
_cell.length_a   1.000
_cell.length_b   1.000
_cell.length_c   1.000
_cell.angle_alpha   90.00
_cell.angle_beta   90.00
_cell.angle_gamma   90.00
#
_symmetry.space_group_name_H-M   'P 1'
#
loop_
_entity.id
_entity.type
_entity.pdbx_description
1 polymer ?
#
loop_
_entity_poly.entity_id
_entity_poly.type
_entity_poly.pdbx_seq_one_letter_code
_entity_poly.pdbx_strand_id
1 'polypeptide(L)'
;MVKLFRGSKKDTTVQELNRSYIELCKSSHIPQAGFLETSNMCRVLSDQGILKIGQSKDDRSKRVTLKVDEADITFALQGIRFFLNCLQ
;
A
#
# COMPACT_ATOMS: atom_id res chain seq x y z
N MET A 1 -0.75 -5.06 4.60
CA MET A 1 -0.53 -4.56 3.21
C MET A 1 -0.42 -5.69 2.19
N VAL A 2 0.32 -6.76 2.46
CA VAL A 2 0.47 -7.90 1.52
C VAL A 2 -0.83 -8.67 1.28
N LYS A 3 -1.73 -8.75 2.28
CA LYS A 3 -3.05 -9.38 2.14
C LYS A 3 -3.99 -8.73 1.09
N LEU A 4 -3.78 -7.45 0.74
CA LEU A 4 -4.57 -6.79 -0.33
C LEU A 4 -4.16 -7.22 -1.73
N PHE A 5 -2.94 -7.74 -1.89
CA PHE A 5 -2.37 -8.17 -3.16
C PHE A 5 -2.30 -9.69 -3.29
N ARG A 6 -2.78 -10.44 -2.28
CA ARG A 6 -2.91 -11.90 -2.35
C ARG A 6 -4.00 -12.26 -3.36
N GLY A 7 -3.57 -12.65 -4.56
CA GLY A 7 -4.40 -13.10 -5.66
C GLY A 7 -4.09 -12.39 -6.97
N SER A 8 -4.72 -12.85 -8.07
CA SER A 8 -4.50 -12.39 -9.46
C SER A 8 -4.82 -10.90 -9.72
N LYS A 9 -5.22 -10.14 -8.69
CA LYS A 9 -5.65 -8.74 -8.80
C LYS A 9 -4.64 -7.83 -8.11
N LYS A 10 -3.55 -7.50 -8.81
CA LYS A 10 -2.51 -6.57 -8.36
C LYS A 10 -2.95 -5.09 -8.40
N ASP A 11 -4.25 -4.81 -8.33
CA ASP A 11 -4.83 -3.50 -8.58
C ASP A 11 -6.02 -3.20 -7.64
N THR A 12 -6.02 -1.99 -7.08
CA THR A 12 -7.05 -1.46 -6.15
C THR A 12 -7.20 0.05 -6.34
N THR A 13 -8.06 0.72 -5.60
CA THR A 13 -8.14 2.19 -5.57
C THR A 13 -7.35 2.79 -4.40
N VAL A 14 -6.96 4.06 -4.50
CA VAL A 14 -6.32 4.79 -3.38
C VAL A 14 -7.21 4.78 -2.14
N GLN A 15 -8.54 4.87 -2.30
CA GLN A 15 -9.48 4.82 -1.19
C GLN A 15 -9.48 3.46 -0.46
N GLU A 16 -9.52 2.36 -1.20
CA GLU A 16 -9.47 1.00 -0.63
C GLU A 16 -8.13 0.75 0.07
N LEU A 17 -7.02 1.15 -0.58
CA LEU A 17 -5.69 1.05 0.00
C LEU A 17 -5.59 1.84 1.31
N ASN A 18 -6.08 3.08 1.33
CA ASN A 18 -6.09 3.92 2.53
C ASN A 18 -6.94 3.31 3.65
N ARG A 19 -8.07 2.68 3.32
CA ARG A 19 -8.89 1.97 4.32
C ARG A 19 -8.12 0.82 4.96
N SER A 20 -7.47 -0.01 4.16
CA SER A 20 -6.69 -1.13 4.71
C SER A 20 -5.43 -0.67 5.45
N TYR A 21 -4.81 0.43 5.02
CA TYR A 21 -3.72 1.08 5.75
C TYR A 21 -4.17 1.55 7.14
N ILE A 22 -5.31 2.22 7.23
CA ILE A 22 -5.90 2.67 8.50
C ILE A 22 -6.15 1.48 9.45
N GLU A 23 -6.76 0.40 8.95
CA GLU A 23 -7.03 -0.79 9.76
C GLU A 23 -5.72 -1.45 10.25
N LEU A 24 -4.68 -1.47 9.41
CA LEU A 24 -3.35 -1.96 9.79
C LEU A 24 -2.70 -1.09 10.88
N CYS A 25 -2.79 0.23 10.75
CA CYS A 25 -2.27 1.16 11.75
C CYS A 25 -2.97 0.97 13.10
N LYS A 26 -4.30 0.83 13.09
CA LYS A 26 -5.09 0.54 14.30
C LYS A 26 -4.66 -0.77 14.96
N SER A 27 -4.59 -1.86 14.20
CA SER A 27 -4.20 -3.17 14.75
C SER A 27 -2.76 -3.19 15.28
N SER A 28 -1.91 -2.34 14.73
CA SER A 28 -0.49 -2.24 15.10
C SER A 28 -0.20 -1.14 16.12
N HIS A 29 -1.23 -0.44 16.61
CA HIS A 29 -1.12 0.70 17.54
C HIS A 29 -0.20 1.82 17.04
N ILE A 30 -0.19 2.08 15.74
CA ILE A 30 0.61 3.13 15.10
C ILE A 30 -0.27 4.32 14.74
N PRO A 31 0.23 5.57 14.89
CA PRO A 31 -0.44 6.74 14.37
C PRO A 31 -0.69 6.63 12.86
N GLN A 32 -1.95 6.74 12.47
CA GLN A 32 -2.34 6.72 11.06
C GLN A 32 -2.07 8.08 10.41
N ALA A 33 -1.56 8.06 9.18
CA ALA A 33 -1.50 9.25 8.35
C ALA A 33 -2.90 9.62 7.81
N GLY A 34 -3.10 10.90 7.47
CA GLY A 34 -4.32 11.35 6.80
C GLY A 34 -4.37 10.89 5.34
N PHE A 35 -5.52 11.10 4.70
CA PHE A 35 -5.73 10.65 3.31
C PHE A 35 -4.75 11.31 2.33
N LEU A 36 -4.45 12.61 2.52
CA LEU A 36 -3.55 13.34 1.63
C LEU A 36 -2.12 12.82 1.74
N GLU A 37 -1.65 12.55 2.97
CA GLU A 37 -0.36 11.92 3.21
C GLU A 37 -0.30 10.53 2.59
N THR A 38 -1.35 9.71 2.71
CA THR A 38 -1.43 8.40 2.05
C THR A 38 -1.37 8.50 0.52
N SER A 39 -2.08 9.48 -0.07
CA SER A 39 -2.01 9.75 -1.51
C SER A 39 -0.58 10.14 -1.93
N ASN A 40 0.10 10.98 -1.14
CA ASN A 40 1.48 11.36 -1.39
C ASN A 40 2.46 10.19 -1.23
N MET A 41 2.28 9.32 -0.23
CA MET A 41 3.06 8.09 -0.08
C MET A 41 2.94 7.20 -1.32
N CYS A 42 1.73 7.06 -1.87
CA CYS A 42 1.53 6.32 -3.12
C CYS A 42 2.31 6.95 -4.28
N ARG A 43 2.33 8.29 -4.39
CA ARG A 43 3.08 9.01 -5.44
C ARG A 43 4.58 8.76 -5.31
N VAL A 44 5.14 8.87 -4.12
CA VAL A 44 6.57 8.57 -3.88
C VAL A 44 6.91 7.13 -4.29
N LEU A 45 6.07 6.16 -3.92
CA LEU A 45 6.25 4.77 -4.34
C LEU A 45 6.08 4.58 -5.87
N SER A 46 5.26 5.42 -6.52
CA SER A 46 5.14 5.44 -7.98
C SER A 46 6.39 5.98 -8.65
N ASP A 47 6.99 7.03 -8.09
CA ASP A 47 8.24 7.63 -8.60
C ASP A 47 9.42 6.65 -8.45
N GLN A 48 9.39 5.80 -7.43
CA GLN A 48 10.33 4.70 -7.22
C GLN A 48 10.06 3.47 -8.09
N GLY A 49 9.00 3.48 -8.90
CA GLY A 49 8.64 2.37 -9.78
C GLY A 49 8.02 1.15 -9.06
N ILE A 50 7.69 1.28 -7.78
CA ILE A 50 7.06 0.21 -6.97
C ILE A 50 5.56 0.13 -7.26
N LEU A 51 4.92 1.28 -7.44
CA LEU A 51 3.52 1.40 -7.80
C LEU A 51 3.35 2.04 -9.18
N LYS A 52 2.16 1.85 -9.76
CA LYS A 52 1.64 2.65 -10.86
C LYS A 52 0.32 3.27 -10.41
N ILE A 53 0.21 4.59 -10.55
CA ILE A 53 -1.04 5.32 -10.27
C ILE A 53 -1.74 5.67 -11.59
N GLY A 54 -2.98 5.26 -11.73
CA GLY A 54 -3.85 5.61 -12.85
C GLY A 54 -4.35 7.04 -12.78
N GLN A 55 -4.80 7.57 -13.92
CA GLN A 55 -5.39 8.91 -13.98
C GLN A 55 -6.85 8.90 -13.53
N SER A 56 -7.23 9.89 -12.72
CA SER A 56 -8.61 10.19 -12.32
C SER A 56 -8.65 11.64 -11.83
N LYS A 57 -9.80 12.30 -12.02
CA LYS A 57 -10.07 13.66 -11.50
C LYS A 57 -10.14 13.68 -9.97
N ASP A 58 -10.68 12.60 -9.39
CA ASP A 58 -10.76 12.39 -7.95
C ASP A 58 -9.64 11.46 -7.50
N ASP A 59 -8.87 11.91 -6.50
CA ASP A 59 -7.73 11.19 -5.93
C ASP A 59 -8.15 9.85 -5.31
N ARG A 60 -9.34 9.77 -4.71
CA ARG A 60 -9.85 8.54 -4.08
C ARG A 60 -10.07 7.42 -5.09
N SER A 61 -10.52 7.80 -6.28
CA SER A 61 -10.86 6.91 -7.38
C SER A 61 -9.66 6.53 -8.26
N LYS A 62 -8.45 7.07 -8.00
CA LYS A 62 -7.24 6.68 -8.73
C LYS A 62 -6.93 5.20 -8.48
N ARG A 63 -6.65 4.47 -9.56
CA ARG A 63 -6.21 3.08 -9.49
C ARG A 63 -4.75 3.01 -9.09
N VAL A 64 -4.41 2.07 -8.22
CA VAL A 64 -3.06 1.78 -7.75
C VAL A 64 -2.76 0.34 -8.11
N THR A 65 -1.74 0.14 -8.94
CA THR A 65 -1.28 -1.17 -9.37
C THR A 65 0.12 -1.43 -8.82
N LEU A 66 0.37 -2.61 -8.27
CA LEU A 66 1.70 -3.03 -7.83
C LEU A 66 2.57 -3.40 -9.04
N LYS A 67 3.79 -2.87 -9.11
CA LYS A 67 4.71 -3.07 -10.24
C LYS A 67 5.84 -4.05 -9.95
N VAL A 68 6.07 -4.36 -8.68
CA VAL A 68 7.06 -5.33 -8.20
C VAL A 68 6.39 -6.63 -7.79
N ASP A 69 7.17 -7.70 -7.62
CA ASP A 69 6.63 -8.96 -7.14
C ASP A 69 6.36 -8.93 -5.62
N GLU A 70 5.37 -9.70 -5.16
CA GLU A 70 5.06 -9.83 -3.74
C GLU A 70 6.22 -10.50 -2.98
N ALA A 71 6.93 -11.42 -3.62
CA ALA A 71 8.12 -12.07 -3.06
C ALA A 71 9.23 -11.05 -2.79
N ASP A 72 9.47 -10.11 -3.71
CA ASP A 72 10.49 -9.07 -3.55
C ASP A 72 10.16 -8.11 -2.41
N ILE A 73 8.88 -7.73 -2.26
CA ILE A 73 8.43 -6.90 -1.13
C ILE A 73 8.61 -7.65 0.18
N THR A 74 8.20 -8.92 0.23
CA THR A 74 8.31 -9.74 1.43
C THR A 74 9.77 -9.90 1.84
N PHE A 75 10.64 -10.17 0.86
CA PHE A 75 12.09 -10.28 1.06
C PHE A 75 12.70 -8.97 1.57
N ALA A 76 12.29 -7.81 1.02
CA ALA A 76 12.80 -6.51 1.47
C ALA A 76 12.34 -6.16 2.90
N LEU A 77 11.15 -6.59 3.30
CA LEU A 77 10.56 -6.25 4.60
C LEU A 77 10.85 -7.27 5.71
N GLN A 78 11.30 -8.49 5.39
CA GLN A 78 11.51 -9.57 6.36
C GLN A 78 12.53 -9.23 7.47
N GLY A 79 13.49 -8.33 7.19
CA GLY A 79 14.52 -7.93 8.15
C GLY A 79 14.00 -6.96 9.23
N ILE A 80 12.79 -6.44 9.08
CA ILE A 80 12.23 -5.43 9.96
C ILE A 80 11.17 -6.08 10.85
N ARG A 81 11.50 -6.21 12.15
CA ARG A 81 10.65 -6.86 13.17
C ARG A 81 9.22 -6.34 13.19
N PHE A 82 9.03 -5.06 12.94
CA PHE A 82 7.70 -4.46 12.86
C PHE A 82 6.85 -5.07 11.74
N PHE A 83 7.39 -5.16 10.51
CA PHE A 83 6.62 -5.64 9.37
C PHE A 83 6.37 -7.16 9.42
N LEU A 84 7.22 -7.94 10.10
CA LEU A 84 6.95 -9.37 10.31
C LEU A 84 5.59 -9.62 10.98
N ASN A 85 5.23 -8.82 11.98
CA ASN A 85 3.94 -8.92 12.68
C ASN A 85 2.76 -8.45 11.79
N CYS A 86 3.02 -7.64 10.77
CA CYS A 86 2.02 -7.15 9.82
C CYS A 86 1.84 -8.06 8.58
N LEU A 87 2.79 -8.97 8.34
CA LEU A 87 2.85 -9.84 7.16
C LEU A 87 2.26 -11.24 7.43
N GLN A 88 2.14 -11.65 8.69
CA GLN A 88 1.36 -12.82 9.12
C GLN A 88 -0.15 -12.54 8.99
#